data_AF-A0A016V9V9-F1
#
_entry.id   AF-A0A016V9V9-F1
#
_cell.length_a   1.000
_cell.length_b   1.000
_cell.length_c   1.000
_cell.angle_alpha   90.00
_cell.angle_beta   90.00
_cell.angle_gamma   90.00
#
_symmetry.space_group_name_H-M   'P 1'
#
loop_
_entity.id
_entity.type
_entity.pdbx_description
1 polymer ?
#
loop_
_entity_poly.entity_id
_entity_poly.type
_entity_poly.pdbx_seq_one_letter_code
_entity_poly.pdbx_strand_id
1 'polypeptide(L)'
;MTTKKVDTNKGRTKEVKVATTWNPAAEPKKEDKEDPKKDDKADDKKGTSECVNLQKIEKTNIEEVLNKCKEETELGGELFNAAESGLTEEQIEQLFRSKTTIYMCVRIVGTSFTKLDLSSVRTIKASKCGLNKGESAPALVVEDNQKLTKFLLSPKLVVEYPEKSDLPMMRFRNNPLLETTAALKFVFGAKNSEILEEGECHLVHEVKTFDELKHCKKLTGNITLSKSIEQDPPARFRMHKINGCLRIDGTTITNIDFLVNTVMEEVTCTHGRHGEPTFLY
;
A
#
# COMPACT_ATOMS: atom_id res chain seq x y z
N MET A 1 -57.63 15.92 15.67
CA MET A 1 -58.34 14.65 15.88
C MET A 1 -59.46 14.55 14.87
N THR A 2 -59.41 13.56 13.96
CA THR A 2 -60.57 12.83 13.41
C THR A 2 -60.03 11.80 12.41
N THR A 3 -60.04 10.54 12.79
CA THR A 3 -59.85 9.40 11.88
C THR A 3 -61.23 8.81 11.54
N LYS A 4 -61.47 8.53 10.26
CA LYS A 4 -62.43 7.51 9.82
C LYS A 4 -61.74 6.59 8.81
N LYS A 5 -61.79 5.30 9.13
CA LYS A 5 -61.19 4.16 8.44
C LYS A 5 -61.98 3.77 7.19
N VAL A 6 -61.31 3.08 6.26
CA VAL A 6 -61.83 1.83 5.67
C VAL A 6 -60.65 0.87 5.46
N ASP A 7 -60.74 -0.32 6.06
CA ASP A 7 -59.88 -1.48 5.78
C ASP A 7 -60.40 -2.22 4.54
N THR A 8 -59.51 -2.54 3.58
CA THR A 8 -59.56 -3.82 2.87
C THR A 8 -58.16 -4.20 2.37
N ASN A 9 -57.88 -5.49 2.51
CA ASN A 9 -56.62 -6.20 2.32
C ASN A 9 -55.90 -5.98 0.98
N LYS A 10 -54.56 -6.13 1.04
CA LYS A 10 -53.54 -6.10 -0.04
C LYS A 10 -53.03 -4.72 -0.45
N GLY A 11 -52.28 -4.09 0.45
CA GLY A 11 -51.60 -2.81 0.22
C GLY A 11 -50.35 -2.91 -0.66
N ARG A 12 -50.36 -2.19 -1.79
CA ARG A 12 -49.17 -1.69 -2.47
C ARG A 12 -49.36 -0.19 -2.75
N THR A 13 -48.33 0.59 -2.42
CA THR A 13 -47.94 1.94 -2.93
C THR A 13 -48.83 3.17 -2.68
N LYS A 14 -48.19 4.24 -2.18
CA LYS A 14 -47.78 5.46 -2.95
C LYS A 14 -46.97 6.40 -2.02
N GLU A 15 -45.76 6.81 -2.41
CA GLU A 15 -45.40 8.03 -3.16
C GLU A 15 -45.83 9.35 -2.50
N VAL A 16 -44.84 10.19 -2.19
CA VAL A 16 -45.00 11.59 -1.77
C VAL A 16 -44.14 12.46 -2.69
N LYS A 17 -44.72 13.53 -3.24
CA LYS A 17 -44.02 14.58 -3.99
C LYS A 17 -44.57 15.98 -3.64
N VAL A 18 -43.61 16.87 -3.35
CA VAL A 18 -43.42 18.26 -3.86
C VAL A 18 -44.42 19.36 -3.46
N ALA A 19 -43.89 20.50 -2.96
CA ALA A 19 -43.98 21.83 -3.62
C ALA A 19 -43.22 22.96 -2.90
N THR A 20 -42.54 23.77 -3.70
CA THR A 20 -41.85 25.06 -3.48
C THR A 20 -42.82 26.24 -3.58
N THR A 21 -42.53 27.42 -2.98
CA THR A 21 -42.44 28.77 -3.63
C THR A 21 -42.25 29.95 -2.64
N TRP A 22 -41.94 31.13 -3.19
CA TRP A 22 -41.15 32.29 -2.74
C TRP A 22 -41.85 33.48 -1.98
N ASN A 23 -40.98 34.36 -1.45
CA ASN A 23 -40.96 35.69 -0.76
C ASN A 23 -41.70 36.92 -1.42
N PRO A 24 -41.59 38.23 -0.99
CA PRO A 24 -41.11 38.93 0.26
C PRO A 24 -41.91 40.22 0.70
N ALA A 25 -41.56 40.87 1.85
CA ALA A 25 -41.20 42.33 2.01
C ALA A 25 -41.63 43.08 3.32
N ALA A 26 -40.66 43.87 3.84
CA ALA A 26 -40.70 45.16 4.60
C ALA A 26 -40.73 45.22 6.16
N GLU A 27 -39.73 45.97 6.70
CA GLU A 27 -39.36 46.26 8.10
C GLU A 27 -40.28 47.26 8.86
N PRO A 28 -40.04 47.54 10.17
CA PRO A 28 -39.15 48.67 10.55
C PRO A 28 -38.18 48.42 11.73
N LYS A 29 -37.20 49.32 11.85
CA LYS A 29 -36.03 49.33 12.76
C LYS A 29 -36.22 50.09 14.09
N LYS A 30 -35.29 49.78 15.02
CA LYS A 30 -34.60 50.57 16.08
C LYS A 30 -35.05 50.36 17.53
N GLU A 31 -34.12 49.91 18.37
CA GLU A 31 -33.51 50.74 19.43
C GLU A 31 -32.18 50.14 19.94
N ASP A 32 -31.23 51.03 20.21
CA ASP A 32 -29.82 50.81 20.56
C ASP A 32 -29.62 50.54 22.07
N LYS A 33 -28.68 49.66 22.43
CA LYS A 33 -27.84 49.80 23.66
C LYS A 33 -26.45 49.19 23.44
N GLU A 34 -25.42 50.00 23.72
CA GLU A 34 -23.99 49.70 23.68
C GLU A 34 -23.50 48.83 24.85
N ASP A 35 -22.63 47.87 24.49
CA ASP A 35 -21.38 47.36 25.12
C ASP A 35 -21.32 46.89 26.60
N PRO A 36 -20.58 45.79 26.89
CA PRO A 36 -19.12 45.79 26.67
C PRO A 36 -18.51 44.51 26.07
N LYS A 37 -17.53 44.74 25.21
CA LYS A 37 -16.44 43.82 24.84
C LYS A 37 -15.96 42.94 26.01
N LYS A 38 -15.97 41.64 25.79
CA LYS A 38 -14.98 40.71 26.33
C LYS A 38 -14.59 39.72 25.27
N ASP A 39 -13.32 39.81 24.91
CA ASP A 39 -12.57 38.92 24.05
C ASP A 39 -12.61 37.49 24.62
N ASP A 40 -12.92 36.53 23.75
CA ASP A 40 -12.36 35.16 23.77
C ASP A 40 -12.67 34.53 22.41
N LYS A 41 -11.97 35.01 21.37
CA LYS A 41 -11.72 34.17 20.20
C LYS A 41 -10.69 33.14 20.63
N ALA A 42 -11.16 31.94 20.95
CA ALA A 42 -10.33 30.76 20.79
C ALA A 42 -10.03 30.64 19.29
N ASP A 43 -8.91 31.22 18.88
CA ASP A 43 -8.26 30.91 17.62
C ASP A 43 -7.92 29.42 17.66
N ASP A 44 -8.81 28.59 17.13
CA ASP A 44 -8.50 27.25 16.63
C ASP A 44 -7.58 27.40 15.39
N LYS A 45 -6.38 27.95 15.60
CA LYS A 45 -5.26 27.73 14.71
C LYS A 45 -4.86 26.28 14.94
N LYS A 46 -5.48 25.38 14.17
CA LYS A 46 -4.94 24.05 13.91
C LYS A 46 -3.58 24.24 13.24
N GLY A 47 -2.56 24.48 14.06
CA GLY A 47 -1.17 24.52 13.64
C GLY A 47 -0.88 23.18 12.97
N THR A 48 -0.49 23.20 11.71
CA THR A 48 0.04 22.02 11.04
C THR A 48 1.20 21.50 11.87
N SER A 49 1.10 20.25 12.34
CA SER A 49 2.12 19.61 13.19
C SER A 49 3.51 19.80 12.57
N GLU A 50 4.46 20.26 13.37
CA GLU A 50 5.84 20.50 12.91
C GLU A 50 6.55 19.21 12.48
N CYS A 51 5.95 18.06 12.75
CA CYS A 51 6.45 16.75 12.40
C CYS A 51 5.96 16.25 11.04
N VAL A 52 5.25 17.05 10.24
CA VAL A 52 4.64 16.64 8.96
C VAL A 52 5.45 17.11 7.72
N ASN A 53 6.46 17.97 7.93
CA ASN A 53 7.36 18.49 6.89
C ASN A 53 8.83 18.41 7.28
N LEU A 54 9.22 17.29 7.88
CA LEU A 54 10.61 17.03 8.22
C LEU A 54 11.47 16.90 6.95
N GLN A 55 12.70 17.41 7.04
CA GLN A 55 13.75 17.04 6.10
C GLN A 55 14.09 15.54 6.23
N LYS A 56 15.03 15.05 5.42
CA LYS A 56 15.52 13.67 5.52
C LYS A 56 15.85 13.31 6.98
N ILE A 57 15.21 12.27 7.50
CA ILE A 57 15.47 11.75 8.85
C ILE A 57 16.66 10.80 8.76
N GLU A 58 17.72 11.11 9.51
CA GLU A 58 18.99 10.41 9.46
C GLU A 58 19.70 10.44 10.82
N LYS A 59 20.77 9.68 10.95
CA LYS A 59 21.52 9.52 12.20
C LYS A 59 22.00 10.84 12.81
N THR A 60 22.24 11.87 11.99
CA THR A 60 22.73 13.18 12.44
C THR A 60 21.65 14.00 13.15
N ASN A 61 20.36 13.79 12.85
CA ASN A 61 19.26 14.61 13.35
C ASN A 61 18.20 13.84 14.15
N ILE A 62 18.34 12.52 14.29
CA ILE A 62 17.32 11.69 14.94
C ILE A 62 17.03 12.08 16.38
N GLU A 63 18.02 12.48 17.19
CA GLU A 63 17.77 12.90 18.57
C GLU A 63 16.89 14.15 18.65
N GLU A 64 17.10 15.10 17.74
CA GLU A 64 16.24 16.29 17.64
C GLU A 64 14.82 15.89 17.21
N VAL A 65 14.70 15.05 16.18
CA VAL A 65 13.41 14.57 15.68
C VAL A 65 12.65 13.78 16.75
N LEU A 66 13.31 12.89 17.48
CA LEU A 66 12.69 12.09 18.53
C LEU A 66 12.19 12.97 19.68
N ASN A 67 12.97 13.96 20.10
CA ASN A 67 12.55 14.90 21.14
C ASN A 67 11.38 15.77 20.68
N LYS A 68 11.47 16.31 19.46
CA LYS A 68 10.47 17.19 18.88
C LYS A 68 9.15 16.48 18.61
N CYS A 69 9.21 15.27 18.08
CA CYS A 69 8.04 14.53 17.60
C CYS A 69 7.52 13.49 18.58
N LYS A 70 8.03 13.41 19.82
CA LYS A 70 7.68 12.35 20.77
C LYS A 70 6.17 12.20 21.02
N GLU A 71 5.52 13.33 21.30
CA GLU A 71 4.10 13.41 21.68
C GLU A 71 3.16 13.58 20.48
N GLU A 72 3.72 13.84 19.30
CA GLU A 72 2.96 13.99 18.06
C GLU A 72 2.44 12.64 17.58
N THR A 73 1.22 12.65 17.04
CA THR A 73 0.60 11.46 16.43
C THR A 73 0.81 11.40 14.91
N GLU A 74 1.30 12.51 14.34
CA GLU A 74 1.60 12.64 12.92
C GLU A 74 3.11 12.67 12.69
N LEU A 75 3.56 12.04 11.60
CA LEU A 75 4.95 12.08 11.16
C LEU A 75 5.00 12.16 9.64
N GLY A 76 5.80 13.04 9.07
CA GLY A 76 5.80 13.35 7.65
C GLY A 76 7.03 14.12 7.22
N GLY A 77 7.39 13.95 5.95
CA GLY A 77 8.64 14.48 5.42
C GLY A 77 8.93 13.95 4.03
N GLU A 78 10.20 13.94 3.67
CA GLU A 78 10.71 13.25 2.48
C GLU A 78 10.61 11.72 2.63
N LEU A 79 10.99 10.98 1.58
CA LEU A 79 11.10 9.52 1.60
C LEU A 79 11.95 9.06 2.79
N PHE A 80 11.37 8.23 3.67
CA PHE A 80 12.12 7.59 4.73
C PHE A 80 12.66 6.24 4.26
N ASN A 81 13.98 6.13 4.15
CA ASN A 81 14.68 4.88 3.91
C ASN A 81 15.47 4.47 5.16
N ALA A 82 15.08 3.36 5.78
CA ALA A 82 15.67 2.88 7.02
C ALA A 82 17.15 2.48 6.89
N ALA A 83 17.58 1.93 5.75
CA ALA A 83 18.97 1.57 5.56
C ALA A 83 19.85 2.82 5.34
N GLU A 84 19.36 3.78 4.54
CA GLU A 84 20.09 5.02 4.27
C GLU A 84 20.13 5.98 5.46
N SER A 85 19.12 5.95 6.34
CA SER A 85 19.06 6.84 7.50
C SER A 85 20.15 6.53 8.53
N GLY A 86 20.70 5.31 8.52
CA GLY A 86 21.72 4.86 9.47
C GLY A 86 21.18 4.70 10.90
N LEU A 87 19.86 4.64 11.07
CA LEU A 87 19.20 4.48 12.36
C LEU A 87 19.20 3.01 12.81
N THR A 88 19.25 2.81 14.13
CA THR A 88 19.08 1.47 14.71
C THR A 88 17.62 1.04 14.70
N GLU A 89 17.39 -0.26 14.88
CA GLU A 89 16.03 -0.81 15.03
C GLU A 89 15.26 -0.08 16.14
N GLU A 90 15.90 0.14 17.29
CA GLU A 90 15.30 0.81 18.44
C GLU A 90 14.93 2.26 18.14
N GLN A 91 15.77 2.99 17.40
CA GLN A 91 15.49 4.39 17.03
C GLN A 91 14.30 4.48 16.09
N ILE A 92 14.16 3.55 15.15
CA ILE A 92 13.01 3.50 14.24
C ILE A 92 11.76 3.09 15.00
N GLU A 93 11.83 2.10 15.89
CA GLU A 93 10.71 1.74 16.76
C GLU A 93 10.24 2.95 17.58
N GLN A 94 11.16 3.71 18.18
CA GLN A 94 10.82 4.94 18.92
C GLN A 94 10.18 6.00 18.02
N LEU A 95 10.70 6.19 16.81
CA LEU A 95 10.19 7.18 15.84
C LEU A 95 8.72 6.93 15.48
N PHE A 96 8.34 5.66 15.27
CA PHE A 96 6.99 5.29 14.82
C PHE A 96 6.03 4.89 15.94
N ARG A 97 6.52 4.64 17.17
CA ARG A 97 5.73 4.07 18.29
C ARG A 97 4.37 4.72 18.53
N SER A 98 4.32 6.06 18.53
CA SER A 98 3.12 6.85 18.81
C SER A 98 2.41 7.37 17.55
N LYS A 99 2.92 7.04 16.36
CA LYS A 99 2.43 7.62 15.11
C LYS A 99 1.23 6.87 14.59
N THR A 100 0.13 7.58 14.44
CA THR A 100 -1.11 7.07 13.85
C THR A 100 -1.25 7.45 12.39
N THR A 101 -0.67 8.58 11.98
CA THR A 101 -0.75 9.08 10.61
C THR A 101 0.65 9.39 10.07
N ILE A 102 0.98 8.85 8.91
CA ILE A 102 2.25 9.07 8.22
C ILE A 102 2.02 9.86 6.93
N TYR A 103 2.74 10.96 6.72
CA TYR A 103 2.70 11.81 5.51
C TYR A 103 4.02 11.73 4.74
N MET A 104 4.52 10.51 4.53
CA MET A 104 5.73 10.20 3.77
C MET A 104 5.66 8.75 3.30
N CYS A 105 6.56 8.39 2.39
CA CYS A 105 6.73 7.00 1.98
C CYS A 105 7.80 6.35 2.86
N VAL A 106 7.57 5.09 3.20
CA VAL A 106 8.45 4.34 4.10
C VAL A 106 9.08 3.18 3.33
N ARG A 107 10.40 3.03 3.47
CA ARG A 107 11.21 1.96 2.88
C ARG A 107 12.03 1.29 3.98
N ILE A 108 11.74 0.01 4.21
CA ILE A 108 12.50 -0.87 5.08
C ILE A 108 13.15 -1.92 4.15
N VAL A 109 14.26 -1.54 3.54
CA VAL A 109 14.89 -2.35 2.47
C VAL A 109 16.31 -2.74 2.88
N GLY A 110 16.63 -4.04 2.82
CA GLY A 110 17.99 -4.54 3.06
C GLY A 110 18.52 -4.29 4.48
N THR A 111 17.63 -4.14 5.45
CA THR A 111 18.02 -3.86 6.84
C THR A 111 18.40 -5.13 7.58
N SER A 112 19.18 -4.97 8.66
CA SER A 112 19.55 -6.06 9.57
C SER A 112 18.53 -6.29 10.69
N PHE A 113 17.36 -5.64 10.61
CA PHE A 113 16.34 -5.68 11.66
C PHE A 113 15.74 -7.08 11.80
N THR A 114 15.44 -7.42 13.04
CA THR A 114 14.77 -8.64 13.46
C THR A 114 13.28 -8.43 13.70
N LYS A 115 12.88 -7.22 14.10
CA LYS A 115 11.50 -6.84 14.32
C LYS A 115 11.25 -5.38 13.93
N LEU A 116 10.02 -5.07 13.55
CA LEU A 116 9.54 -3.70 13.43
C LEU A 116 8.06 -3.61 13.83
N ASP A 117 7.72 -2.61 14.63
CA ASP A 117 6.36 -2.35 15.10
C ASP A 117 5.79 -1.05 14.56
N LEU A 118 4.87 -1.17 13.60
CA LEU A 118 4.03 -0.10 13.06
C LEU A 118 2.55 -0.33 13.40
N SER A 119 2.24 -1.07 14.48
CA SER A 119 0.87 -1.42 14.88
C SER A 119 0.01 -0.21 15.25
N SER A 120 0.63 0.90 15.68
CA SER A 120 -0.04 2.17 15.94
C SER A 120 -0.51 2.89 14.68
N VAL A 121 0.14 2.65 13.54
CA VAL A 121 -0.10 3.38 12.29
C VAL A 121 -1.43 2.96 11.70
N ARG A 122 -2.32 3.93 11.48
CA ARG A 122 -3.67 3.72 10.92
C ARG A 122 -3.80 4.29 9.51
N THR A 123 -3.04 5.32 9.19
CA THR A 123 -3.13 5.98 7.89
C THR A 123 -1.74 6.31 7.36
N ILE A 124 -1.47 5.96 6.10
CA ILE A 124 -0.35 6.52 5.34
C ILE A 124 -0.93 7.39 4.22
N LYS A 125 -0.69 8.70 4.29
CA LYS A 125 -1.03 9.65 3.23
C LYS A 125 0.12 9.68 2.22
N ALA A 126 -0.10 8.99 1.12
CA ALA A 126 0.87 8.73 0.07
C ALA A 126 0.94 9.85 -0.98
N SER A 127 0.52 11.08 -0.64
CA SER A 127 0.55 12.22 -1.55
C SER A 127 1.96 12.62 -2.01
N LYS A 128 2.97 12.23 -1.23
CA LYS A 128 4.38 12.40 -1.57
C LYS A 128 5.00 11.14 -2.21
N CYS A 129 4.21 10.09 -2.47
CA CYS A 129 4.69 8.83 -3.01
C CYS A 129 4.41 8.73 -4.50
N GLY A 130 5.48 8.74 -5.30
CA GLY A 130 5.40 8.44 -6.73
C GLY A 130 5.27 9.63 -7.68
N LEU A 131 6.16 10.64 -7.60
CA LEU A 131 6.15 11.75 -8.57
C LEU A 131 7.46 11.96 -9.35
N ASN A 132 8.39 11.02 -9.28
CA ASN A 132 9.59 11.08 -10.12
C ASN A 132 9.55 9.96 -11.17
N LYS A 133 9.40 10.35 -12.44
CA LYS A 133 9.63 9.53 -13.65
C LYS A 133 8.57 8.47 -14.04
N GLY A 134 7.30 8.70 -13.76
CA GLY A 134 6.22 7.88 -14.34
C GLY A 134 6.11 6.46 -13.78
N GLU A 135 6.89 6.11 -12.77
CA GLU A 135 6.74 4.88 -12.01
C GLU A 135 5.97 5.15 -10.70
N SER A 136 4.91 4.38 -10.51
CA SER A 136 4.20 4.35 -9.24
C SER A 136 5.05 3.71 -8.16
N ALA A 137 5.19 4.40 -7.03
CA ALA A 137 5.94 3.90 -5.89
C ALA A 137 4.96 3.53 -4.75
N PRO A 138 5.04 2.32 -4.18
CA PRO A 138 4.21 1.95 -3.03
C PRO A 138 4.42 2.88 -1.83
N ALA A 139 3.40 3.07 -1.01
CA ALA A 139 3.52 3.92 0.17
C ALA A 139 4.43 3.30 1.25
N LEU A 140 4.34 1.97 1.42
CA LEU A 140 5.19 1.18 2.30
C LEU A 140 5.87 0.07 1.51
N VAL A 141 7.19 -0.05 1.62
CA VAL A 141 7.98 -1.13 1.04
C VAL A 141 8.81 -1.79 2.13
N VAL A 142 8.73 -3.10 2.23
CA VAL A 142 9.49 -3.93 3.16
C VAL A 142 10.13 -5.06 2.38
N GLU A 143 11.41 -4.90 2.04
CA GLU A 143 12.09 -5.78 1.10
C GLU A 143 13.49 -6.20 1.55
N ASP A 144 13.93 -7.38 1.12
CA ASP A 144 15.30 -7.87 1.27
C ASP A 144 15.82 -7.92 2.72
N ASN A 145 14.94 -7.95 3.73
CA ASN A 145 15.34 -7.95 5.14
C ASN A 145 15.56 -9.40 5.61
N GLN A 146 16.81 -9.88 5.49
CA GLN A 146 17.18 -11.28 5.72
C GLN A 146 16.97 -11.78 7.15
N LYS A 147 16.91 -10.87 8.13
CA LYS A 147 16.77 -11.19 9.56
C LYS A 147 15.39 -10.87 10.12
N LEU A 148 14.51 -10.26 9.33
CA LEU A 148 13.23 -9.75 9.80
C LEU A 148 12.27 -10.92 10.07
N THR A 149 12.00 -11.16 11.34
CA THR A 149 11.09 -12.23 11.79
C THR A 149 9.69 -11.72 12.08
N LYS A 150 9.57 -10.46 12.51
CA LYS A 150 8.31 -9.85 12.93
C LYS A 150 8.12 -8.48 12.31
N PHE A 151 6.97 -8.29 11.68
CA PHE A 151 6.52 -6.99 11.20
C PHE A 151 5.07 -6.79 11.63
N LEU A 152 4.85 -5.85 12.55
CA LEU A 152 3.53 -5.58 13.10
C LEU A 152 2.91 -4.37 12.38
N LEU A 153 1.71 -4.56 11.85
CA LEU A 153 0.91 -3.52 11.22
C LEU A 153 -0.50 -3.54 11.78
N SER A 154 -1.12 -2.36 11.83
CA SER A 154 -2.53 -2.27 12.19
C SER A 154 -3.39 -2.94 11.13
N PRO A 155 -4.33 -3.84 11.47
CA PRO A 155 -5.29 -4.37 10.50
C PRO A 155 -6.25 -3.31 9.95
N LYS A 156 -6.31 -2.15 10.63
CA LYS A 156 -7.10 -0.99 10.22
C LYS A 156 -6.32 -0.02 9.34
N LEU A 157 -5.08 -0.35 8.96
CA LEU A 157 -4.28 0.52 8.10
C LEU A 157 -5.01 0.79 6.77
N VAL A 158 -4.99 2.07 6.39
CA VAL A 158 -5.44 2.60 5.11
C VAL A 158 -4.31 3.40 4.49
N VAL A 159 -4.13 3.27 3.18
CA VAL A 159 -3.24 4.13 2.40
C VAL A 159 -4.10 5.05 1.55
N GLU A 160 -3.86 6.34 1.64
CA GLU A 160 -4.60 7.38 0.94
C GLU A 160 -3.70 8.01 -0.13
N TYR A 161 -4.07 7.85 -1.40
CA TYR A 161 -3.45 8.56 -2.51
C TYR A 161 -4.28 9.80 -2.89
N PRO A 162 -3.65 10.89 -3.34
CA PRO A 162 -4.34 12.14 -3.70
C PRO A 162 -5.25 11.98 -4.92
N GLU A 163 -4.96 11.00 -5.79
CA GLU A 163 -5.79 10.62 -6.92
C GLU A 163 -6.26 9.17 -6.77
N LYS A 164 -7.39 8.82 -7.40
CA LYS A 164 -7.84 7.42 -7.52
C LYS A 164 -6.87 6.68 -8.44
N SER A 165 -5.77 6.22 -7.86
CA SER A 165 -4.73 5.50 -8.57
C SER A 165 -4.73 4.05 -8.13
N ASP A 166 -4.66 3.12 -9.08
CA ASP A 166 -4.57 1.67 -8.84
C ASP A 166 -3.19 1.23 -8.32
N LEU A 167 -2.53 2.08 -7.55
CA LEU A 167 -1.16 1.87 -7.13
C LEU A 167 -1.10 0.79 -6.05
N PRO A 168 -0.01 0.00 -6.03
CA PRO A 168 0.25 -0.88 -4.92
C PRO A 168 0.38 -0.04 -3.64
N MET A 169 -0.54 -0.20 -2.71
CA MET A 169 -0.55 0.50 -1.42
C MET A 169 0.69 0.11 -0.61
N MET A 170 1.09 -1.15 -0.68
CA MET A 170 2.22 -1.70 0.05
C MET A 170 2.89 -2.83 -0.73
N ARG A 171 4.19 -3.03 -0.48
CA ARG A 171 4.99 -4.08 -1.10
C ARG A 171 5.85 -4.80 -0.05
N PHE A 172 5.77 -6.13 -0.03
CA PHE A 172 6.50 -7.02 0.87
C PHE A 172 7.16 -8.13 0.05
N ARG A 173 8.49 -8.12 -0.06
CA ARG A 173 9.24 -9.08 -0.89
C ARG A 173 10.53 -9.55 -0.22
N ASN A 174 10.97 -10.77 -0.50
CA ASN A 174 12.28 -11.29 -0.08
C ASN A 174 12.61 -11.06 1.42
N ASN A 175 11.64 -11.33 2.31
CA ASN A 175 11.85 -11.34 3.77
C ASN A 175 11.70 -12.80 4.27
N PRO A 176 12.74 -13.64 4.13
CA PRO A 176 12.60 -15.11 4.23
C PRO A 176 12.18 -15.62 5.61
N LEU A 177 12.45 -14.87 6.69
CA LEU A 177 12.10 -15.25 8.05
C LEU A 177 10.79 -14.61 8.55
N LEU A 178 10.10 -13.84 7.71
CA LEU A 178 8.95 -13.07 8.14
C LEU A 178 7.68 -13.93 8.23
N GLU A 179 7.35 -14.36 9.45
CA GLU A 179 6.21 -15.24 9.75
C GLU A 179 4.84 -14.56 9.50
N THR A 180 4.80 -13.23 9.42
CA THR A 180 3.54 -12.47 9.34
C THR A 180 3.00 -12.29 7.92
N THR A 181 3.69 -12.76 6.88
CA THR A 181 3.28 -12.56 5.48
C THR A 181 1.87 -13.10 5.18
N ALA A 182 1.50 -14.27 5.72
CA ALA A 182 0.16 -14.83 5.56
C ALA A 182 -0.94 -13.98 6.22
N ALA A 183 -0.69 -13.46 7.42
CA ALA A 183 -1.61 -12.55 8.11
C ALA A 183 -1.75 -11.23 7.36
N LEU A 184 -0.65 -10.70 6.82
CA LEU A 184 -0.68 -9.50 5.97
C LEU A 184 -1.51 -9.73 4.70
N LYS A 185 -1.42 -10.89 4.04
CA LYS A 185 -2.28 -11.24 2.89
C LYS A 185 -3.75 -11.28 3.28
N PHE A 186 -4.11 -11.88 4.41
CA PHE A 186 -5.50 -11.92 4.86
C PHE A 186 -6.08 -10.51 5.11
N VAL A 187 -5.28 -9.64 5.71
CA VAL A 187 -5.70 -8.28 6.09
C VAL A 187 -5.71 -7.33 4.89
N PHE A 188 -4.73 -7.44 4.00
CA PHE A 188 -4.44 -6.44 2.97
C PHE A 188 -4.54 -6.95 1.53
N GLY A 189 -4.71 -8.25 1.30
CA GLY A 189 -4.82 -8.84 -0.04
C GLY A 189 -6.00 -8.27 -0.85
N ALA A 190 -7.02 -7.72 -0.20
CA ALA A 190 -8.13 -7.00 -0.84
C ALA A 190 -7.85 -5.50 -1.10
N LYS A 191 -6.70 -4.96 -0.65
CA LYS A 191 -6.35 -3.53 -0.64
C LYS A 191 -5.09 -3.24 -1.47
N ASN A 192 -4.98 -3.76 -2.69
CA ASN A 192 -3.86 -3.50 -3.62
C ASN A 192 -2.46 -3.62 -2.97
N SER A 193 -2.14 -4.76 -2.36
CA SER A 193 -0.81 -5.03 -1.78
C SER A 193 -0.07 -6.08 -2.59
N GLU A 194 1.22 -5.86 -2.85
CA GLU A 194 2.12 -6.87 -3.44
C GLU A 194 2.86 -7.60 -2.32
N ILE A 195 2.35 -8.75 -1.88
CA ILE A 195 2.97 -9.55 -0.80
C ILE A 195 3.43 -10.88 -1.39
N LEU A 196 4.73 -11.11 -1.41
CA LEU A 196 5.33 -12.37 -1.88
C LEU A 196 5.63 -13.30 -0.70
N GLU A 197 5.25 -14.58 -0.82
CA GLU A 197 5.48 -15.64 0.16
C GLU A 197 6.91 -16.20 0.15
N GLU A 198 7.22 -17.04 1.13
CA GLU A 198 8.44 -17.83 1.14
C GLU A 198 8.59 -18.67 -0.14
N GLY A 199 9.74 -18.53 -0.80
CA GLY A 199 10.02 -19.16 -2.09
C GLY A 199 9.32 -18.49 -3.27
N GLU A 200 8.60 -17.38 -3.08
CA GLU A 200 7.99 -16.58 -4.15
C GLU A 200 8.98 -15.53 -4.66
N CYS A 201 9.44 -15.71 -5.90
CA CYS A 201 10.33 -14.78 -6.59
C CYS A 201 9.53 -13.88 -7.50
N HIS A 202 9.87 -12.59 -7.55
CA HIS A 202 9.29 -11.68 -8.52
C HIS A 202 10.28 -11.40 -9.65
N LEU A 203 9.87 -11.76 -10.87
CA LEU A 203 10.66 -11.57 -12.08
C LEU A 203 9.83 -10.82 -13.11
N VAL A 204 10.38 -9.71 -13.58
CA VAL A 204 9.81 -8.87 -14.65
C VAL A 204 10.81 -8.67 -15.78
N HIS A 205 11.85 -9.50 -15.81
CA HIS A 205 12.93 -9.47 -16.78
C HIS A 205 13.16 -10.85 -17.38
N GLU A 206 13.91 -10.86 -18.48
CA GLU A 206 14.33 -12.08 -19.16
C GLU A 206 15.31 -12.88 -18.29
N VAL A 207 15.01 -14.15 -18.05
CA VAL A 207 15.87 -15.05 -17.25
C VAL A 207 17.08 -15.44 -18.09
N LYS A 208 18.28 -15.20 -17.56
CA LYS A 208 19.54 -15.55 -18.25
C LYS A 208 20.01 -16.94 -17.84
N THR A 209 19.78 -17.34 -16.58
CA THR A 209 20.19 -18.64 -16.06
C THR A 209 19.16 -19.24 -15.11
N PHE A 210 19.03 -20.58 -15.08
CA PHE A 210 18.19 -21.27 -14.08
C PHE A 210 18.70 -21.11 -12.64
N ASP A 211 19.95 -20.70 -12.44
CA ASP A 211 20.48 -20.36 -11.12
C ASP A 211 19.78 -19.16 -10.49
N GLU A 212 19.22 -18.24 -11.29
CA GLU A 212 18.35 -17.16 -10.80
C GLU A 212 17.07 -17.70 -10.16
N LEU A 213 16.64 -18.90 -10.57
CA LEU A 213 15.41 -19.54 -10.12
C LEU A 213 15.64 -20.61 -9.05
N LYS A 214 16.88 -20.95 -8.70
CA LYS A 214 17.19 -22.15 -7.91
C LYS A 214 16.49 -22.24 -6.55
N HIS A 215 16.16 -21.08 -5.97
CA HIS A 215 15.46 -20.96 -4.68
C HIS A 215 13.98 -20.59 -4.82
N CYS A 216 13.52 -20.41 -6.06
CA CYS A 216 12.17 -20.00 -6.40
C CYS A 216 11.27 -21.23 -6.54
N LYS A 217 10.32 -21.36 -5.63
CA LYS A 217 9.25 -22.38 -5.66
C LYS A 217 7.97 -21.81 -6.26
N LYS A 218 7.77 -20.51 -6.14
CA LYS A 218 6.65 -19.74 -6.66
C LYS A 218 7.24 -18.55 -7.42
N LEU A 219 6.58 -18.13 -8.48
CA LEU A 219 7.04 -17.03 -9.33
C LEU A 219 5.90 -16.06 -9.54
N THR A 220 6.20 -14.76 -9.54
CA THR A 220 5.22 -13.69 -9.76
C THR A 220 5.77 -12.68 -10.75
N GLY A 221 4.98 -12.28 -11.74
CA GLY A 221 5.40 -11.33 -12.79
C GLY A 221 5.57 -11.96 -14.18
N ASN A 222 6.14 -11.19 -15.11
CA ASN A 222 6.30 -11.58 -16.50
C ASN A 222 7.69 -12.18 -16.75
N ILE A 223 7.71 -13.44 -17.12
CA ILE A 223 8.90 -14.27 -17.24
C ILE A 223 9.09 -14.58 -18.71
N THR A 224 10.27 -14.27 -19.22
CA THR A 224 10.65 -14.64 -20.58
C THR A 224 11.89 -15.53 -20.53
N LEU A 225 11.75 -16.74 -21.04
CA LEU A 225 12.84 -17.66 -21.38
C LEU A 225 13.11 -17.50 -22.87
N SER A 226 14.28 -16.97 -23.22
CA SER A 226 14.63 -16.63 -24.61
C SER A 226 15.98 -17.21 -25.04
N LYS A 227 16.57 -16.74 -26.14
CA LYS A 227 17.92 -17.12 -26.58
C LYS A 227 19.00 -17.00 -25.51
N SER A 228 18.79 -16.14 -24.50
CA SER A 228 19.76 -15.93 -23.42
C SER A 228 19.91 -17.11 -22.47
N ILE A 229 18.96 -18.04 -22.43
CA ILE A 229 19.05 -19.26 -21.62
C ILE A 229 19.46 -20.44 -22.49
N GLU A 230 20.75 -20.78 -22.39
CA GLU A 230 21.37 -21.83 -23.23
C GLU A 230 21.39 -23.21 -22.57
N GLN A 231 21.03 -23.30 -21.29
CA GLN A 231 21.12 -24.52 -20.49
C GLN A 231 19.73 -25.01 -20.10
N ASP A 232 19.51 -26.32 -20.21
CA ASP A 232 18.33 -26.98 -19.68
C ASP A 232 18.22 -26.78 -18.15
N PRO A 233 16.99 -26.79 -17.61
CA PRO A 233 16.78 -26.72 -16.17
C PRO A 233 17.49 -27.87 -15.46
N PRO A 234 18.05 -27.65 -14.25
CA PRO A 234 18.60 -28.73 -13.44
C PRO A 234 17.56 -29.85 -13.26
N ALA A 235 17.98 -31.12 -13.29
CA ALA A 235 17.06 -32.27 -13.30
C ALA A 235 16.00 -32.28 -12.18
N ARG A 236 16.31 -31.67 -11.03
CA ARG A 236 15.42 -31.56 -9.85
C ARG A 236 14.70 -30.22 -9.72
N PHE A 237 14.93 -29.28 -10.63
CA PHE A 237 14.25 -28.00 -10.62
C PHE A 237 12.76 -28.20 -10.88
N ARG A 238 11.93 -27.64 -10.01
CA ARG A 238 10.47 -27.74 -10.08
C ARG A 238 9.87 -26.40 -9.70
N MET A 239 8.95 -25.92 -10.53
CA MET A 239 8.16 -24.74 -10.25
C MET A 239 6.79 -25.15 -9.76
N HIS A 240 6.35 -24.66 -8.61
CA HIS A 240 5.05 -25.03 -8.06
C HIS A 240 3.95 -24.08 -8.48
N LYS A 241 4.26 -22.80 -8.65
CA LYS A 241 3.27 -21.77 -8.96
C LYS A 241 3.86 -20.64 -9.80
N ILE A 242 3.13 -20.15 -10.79
CA ILE A 242 3.43 -18.91 -11.53
C ILE A 242 2.18 -18.03 -11.47
N ASN A 243 2.35 -16.81 -10.98
CA ASN A 243 1.34 -15.77 -10.86
C ASN A 243 1.72 -14.60 -11.79
N GLY A 244 1.34 -14.71 -13.06
CA GLY A 244 1.81 -13.82 -14.13
C GLY A 244 2.01 -14.56 -15.46
N CYS A 245 2.76 -13.97 -16.38
CA CYS A 245 2.91 -14.49 -17.73
C CYS A 245 4.24 -15.25 -17.87
N LEU A 246 4.22 -16.44 -18.45
CA LEU A 246 5.42 -17.18 -18.86
C LEU A 246 5.48 -17.22 -20.38
N ARG A 247 6.56 -16.70 -20.95
CA ARG A 247 6.88 -16.80 -22.37
C ARG A 247 8.14 -17.63 -22.55
N ILE A 248 8.07 -18.64 -23.40
CA ILE A 248 9.20 -19.47 -23.81
C ILE A 248 9.30 -19.32 -25.33
N ASP A 249 10.30 -18.58 -25.82
CA ASP A 249 10.38 -18.26 -27.26
C ASP A 249 11.83 -18.14 -27.72
N GLY A 250 12.15 -18.77 -28.84
CA GLY A 250 13.49 -18.72 -29.44
C GLY A 250 14.61 -19.28 -28.56
N THR A 251 14.30 -20.09 -27.56
CA THR A 251 15.27 -20.72 -26.64
C THR A 251 15.78 -22.07 -27.17
N THR A 252 16.93 -22.52 -26.69
CA THR A 252 17.52 -23.84 -26.99
C THR A 252 17.16 -24.91 -25.96
N ILE A 253 16.43 -24.57 -24.89
CA ILE A 253 15.98 -25.56 -23.90
C ILE A 253 15.07 -26.59 -24.57
N THR A 254 15.27 -27.85 -24.22
CA THR A 254 14.50 -28.98 -24.76
C THR A 254 13.65 -29.64 -23.70
N ASN A 255 13.96 -29.41 -22.42
CA ASN A 255 13.24 -29.97 -21.29
C ASN A 255 12.46 -28.86 -20.53
N ILE A 256 11.14 -29.00 -20.50
CA ILE A 256 10.23 -28.13 -19.72
C ILE A 256 9.57 -28.85 -18.54
N ASP A 257 10.11 -30.00 -18.10
CA ASP A 257 9.55 -30.83 -17.03
C ASP A 257 9.49 -30.11 -15.68
N PHE A 258 10.24 -29.02 -15.51
CA PHE A 258 10.14 -28.17 -14.34
C PHE A 258 8.76 -27.52 -14.19
N LEU A 259 7.98 -27.43 -15.28
CA LEU A 259 6.60 -26.96 -15.29
C LEU A 259 5.57 -28.06 -14.98
N VAL A 260 6.00 -29.31 -14.86
CA VAL A 260 5.11 -30.42 -14.54
C VAL A 260 4.51 -30.20 -13.16
N ASN A 261 3.19 -30.10 -13.11
CA ASN A 261 2.37 -29.74 -11.94
C ASN A 261 2.49 -28.28 -11.46
N THR A 262 2.99 -27.36 -12.28
CA THR A 262 2.93 -25.92 -11.96
C THR A 262 1.50 -25.41 -12.04
N VAL A 263 1.07 -24.69 -11.00
CA VAL A 263 -0.19 -23.95 -11.01
C VAL A 263 0.03 -22.58 -11.65
N MET A 264 -0.67 -22.29 -12.74
CA MET A 264 -0.68 -20.97 -13.38
C MET A 264 -1.88 -20.17 -12.88
N GLU A 265 -1.64 -19.00 -12.27
CA GLU A 265 -2.67 -18.02 -11.94
C GLU A 265 -2.53 -16.81 -12.86
N GLU A 266 -3.57 -16.54 -13.65
CA GLU A 266 -3.55 -15.50 -14.66
C GLU A 266 -3.76 -14.12 -14.03
N VAL A 267 -2.77 -13.25 -14.18
CA VAL A 267 -2.89 -11.80 -13.95
C VAL A 267 -2.80 -11.16 -15.34
N THR A 268 -3.84 -10.42 -15.74
CA THR A 268 -4.01 -9.76 -17.04
C THR A 268 -2.73 -9.63 -17.87
N CYS A 269 -2.46 -10.63 -18.70
CA CYS A 269 -1.34 -10.64 -19.62
C CYS A 269 -1.68 -9.77 -20.83
N THR A 270 -1.28 -8.49 -20.82
CA THR A 270 -1.41 -7.62 -21.99
C THR A 270 -0.33 -7.95 -23.01
N HIS A 271 -0.64 -8.92 -23.87
CA HIS A 271 0.19 -9.26 -25.02
C HIS A 271 0.14 -8.12 -26.07
N GLY A 272 1.23 -7.37 -26.24
CA GLY A 272 1.43 -6.58 -27.47
C GLY A 272 1.88 -7.52 -28.59
N ARG A 273 1.30 -7.56 -29.79
CA ARG A 273 0.45 -6.61 -30.53
C ARG A 273 -0.88 -7.28 -30.90
N HIS A 274 -1.98 -6.53 -30.83
CA HIS A 274 -3.35 -6.96 -31.15
C HIS A 274 -3.93 -8.04 -30.23
N GLY A 275 -4.32 -7.64 -29.02
CA GLY A 275 -5.67 -7.88 -28.46
C GLY A 275 -6.30 -9.28 -28.45
N GLU A 276 -5.58 -10.35 -28.77
CA GLU A 276 -6.10 -11.72 -28.74
C GLU A 276 -5.18 -12.63 -27.91
N PRO A 277 -5.72 -13.33 -26.89
CA PRO A 277 -4.96 -14.31 -26.13
C PRO A 277 -4.65 -15.51 -27.01
N THR A 278 -3.39 -15.69 -27.37
CA THR A 278 -2.92 -16.88 -28.09
C THR A 278 -2.14 -17.75 -27.13
N PHE A 279 -2.73 -18.88 -26.70
CA PHE A 279 -1.96 -19.99 -26.15
C PHE A 279 -1.23 -20.66 -27.32
N LEU A 280 0.09 -20.58 -27.34
CA LEU A 280 0.94 -21.37 -28.23
C LEU A 280 1.82 -22.26 -27.37
N TYR A 281 1.65 -23.57 -27.56
CA TYR A 281 2.51 -24.63 -27.03
C TYR A 281 3.89 -24.58 -27.68
#